data_AF-A0A2N2Y496-F1
#
_entry.id   AF-A0A2N2Y496-F1
#
_cell.length_a   1.000
_cell.length_b   1.000
_cell.length_c   1.000
_cell.angle_alpha   90.00
_cell.angle_beta   90.00
_cell.angle_gamma   90.00
#
_symmetry.space_group_name_H-M   'P 1'
#
loop_
_entity.id
_entity.type
_entity.pdbx_description
1 polymer ?
#
loop_
_entity_poly.entity_id
_entity_poly.type
_entity_poly.pdbx_seq_one_letter_code
_entity_poly.pdbx_strand_id
1 'polypeptide(L)'
;MKQITNIIKGFNFTVVQPGSHKTCTGIAFDSRKVEPGFVFIASKGTQADGHQFIQMAIEKGAVAIVCEDSPAMIPDAITLIVTPDAHLALACMAGNWFDHPSQKLKLTGVTGTNGKTTIATMLYKLFESLGYRCGLLSTVENRIHQKVISATHTTPDPIQLNALLAEMVKAGCDYAFIEVSSHAAVQHRVAGLQFAGGIFTNLTHDHLDYHKTFAEYLKAKKGFFDALPKTAFALINADDKNGGV
;
A
#
# COMPACT_ATOMS: atom_id res chain seq x y z
N MET A 1 1.45 15.88 -13.01
CA MET A 1 2.39 16.67 -12.18
C MET A 1 1.65 17.15 -10.95
N LYS A 2 2.26 17.13 -9.76
CA LYS A 2 1.67 17.62 -8.49
C LYS A 2 2.72 18.41 -7.70
N GLN A 3 2.30 19.36 -6.86
CA GLN A 3 3.21 19.97 -5.88
C GLN A 3 3.59 18.94 -4.80
N ILE A 4 4.85 18.96 -4.35
CA ILE A 4 5.34 18.02 -3.33
C ILE A 4 4.55 18.20 -2.02
N THR A 5 4.22 19.44 -1.63
CA THR A 5 3.34 19.75 -0.49
C THR A 5 1.99 19.01 -0.52
N ASN A 6 1.47 18.69 -1.70
CA ASN A 6 0.19 17.98 -1.82
C ASN A 6 0.32 16.48 -1.62
N ILE A 7 1.51 15.91 -1.81
CA ILE A 7 1.72 14.46 -1.69
C ILE A 7 2.34 14.04 -0.37
N ILE A 8 2.96 14.96 0.38
CA ILE A 8 3.57 14.66 1.69
C ILE A 8 2.59 14.81 2.87
N LYS A 9 1.31 14.50 2.67
CA LYS A 9 0.26 14.61 3.71
C LYS A 9 -0.04 13.25 4.32
N GLY A 10 -0.45 13.24 5.59
CA GLY A 10 -0.97 12.04 6.27
C GLY A 10 0.08 11.20 7.01
N PHE A 11 1.30 11.69 7.16
CA PHE A 11 2.37 11.08 7.96
C PHE A 11 3.22 12.15 8.64
N ASN A 12 4.00 11.77 9.65
CA ASN A 12 4.90 12.69 10.36
C ASN A 12 6.19 12.87 9.56
N PHE A 13 6.67 14.11 9.41
CA PHE A 13 7.93 14.41 8.74
C PHE A 13 8.49 15.77 9.16
N THR A 14 9.76 15.98 8.83
CA THR A 14 10.47 17.25 8.91
C THR A 14 11.06 17.58 7.55
N VAL A 15 10.85 18.80 7.06
CA VAL A 15 11.54 19.30 5.85
C VAL A 15 12.90 19.82 6.29
N VAL A 16 13.96 19.08 5.98
CA VAL A 16 15.34 19.43 6.36
C VAL A 16 15.96 20.38 5.34
N GLN A 17 15.64 20.19 4.06
CA GLN A 17 16.07 21.08 2.99
C GLN A 17 14.86 21.59 2.20
N PRO A 18 14.68 22.92 2.09
CA PRO A 18 13.47 23.51 1.53
C PRO A 18 13.32 23.26 0.03
N GLY A 19 12.08 23.27 -0.44
CA GLY A 19 11.75 22.96 -1.83
C GLY A 19 10.43 22.20 -2.02
N SER A 20 9.68 21.94 -0.95
CA SER A 20 8.38 21.24 -1.03
C SER A 20 7.32 21.96 -1.88
N HIS A 21 7.49 23.25 -2.18
CA HIS A 21 6.66 23.99 -3.14
C HIS A 21 6.95 23.61 -4.62
N LYS A 22 8.07 22.93 -4.89
CA LYS A 22 8.40 22.41 -6.23
C LYS A 22 7.36 21.36 -6.66
N THR A 23 7.27 21.18 -7.96
CA THR A 23 6.42 20.17 -8.58
C THR A 23 7.20 18.89 -8.87
N CYS A 24 6.52 17.75 -8.77
CA CYS A 24 7.02 16.45 -9.15
C CYS A 24 6.13 15.79 -10.23
N THR A 25 6.73 14.92 -11.02
CA THR A 25 6.11 14.19 -12.13
C THR A 25 5.79 12.75 -11.80
N GLY A 26 6.32 12.22 -10.69
CA GLY A 26 6.05 10.87 -10.19
C GLY A 26 6.63 10.62 -8.80
N ILE A 27 6.38 9.42 -8.30
CA ILE A 27 6.95 8.90 -7.06
C ILE A 27 7.55 7.51 -7.33
N ALA A 28 8.64 7.16 -6.65
CA ALA A 28 9.25 5.84 -6.73
C ALA A 28 9.95 5.46 -5.41
N PHE A 29 9.96 4.18 -5.08
CA PHE A 29 10.79 3.63 -3.99
C PHE A 29 11.86 2.65 -4.51
N ASP A 30 11.83 2.34 -5.82
CA ASP A 30 12.85 1.59 -6.53
C ASP A 30 13.68 2.56 -7.38
N SER A 31 14.96 2.74 -7.03
CA SER A 31 15.87 3.66 -7.72
C SER A 31 16.02 3.34 -9.21
N ARG A 32 15.78 2.09 -9.61
CA ARG A 32 15.80 1.68 -11.03
C ARG A 32 14.64 2.30 -11.82
N LYS A 33 13.54 2.67 -11.17
CA LYS A 33 12.33 3.25 -11.77
C LYS A 33 12.22 4.78 -11.61
N VAL A 34 13.24 5.43 -11.05
CA VAL A 34 13.28 6.89 -10.94
C VAL A 34 13.47 7.49 -12.32
N GLU A 35 12.66 8.50 -12.63
CA GLU A 35 12.73 9.33 -13.84
C GLU A 35 12.86 10.81 -13.45
N PRO A 36 13.28 11.69 -14.38
CA PRO A 36 13.40 13.11 -14.12
C PRO A 36 12.10 13.72 -13.56
N GLY A 37 12.23 14.42 -12.42
CA GLY A 37 11.10 15.04 -11.73
C GLY A 37 10.43 14.17 -10.66
N PHE A 38 10.92 12.97 -10.40
CA PHE A 38 10.33 12.08 -9.39
C PHE A 38 10.70 12.45 -7.96
N VAL A 39 9.85 12.08 -7.01
CA VAL A 39 10.23 11.96 -5.59
C VAL A 39 10.66 10.52 -5.32
N PHE A 40 11.84 10.34 -4.76
CA PHE A 40 12.34 9.03 -4.35
C PHE A 40 12.14 8.82 -2.85
N ILE A 41 11.50 7.71 -2.47
CA ILE A 41 11.27 7.31 -1.09
C ILE A 41 12.26 6.19 -0.74
N ALA A 42 13.27 6.54 0.05
CA ALA A 42 14.28 5.62 0.55
C ALA A 42 13.80 4.97 1.85
N SER A 43 13.41 3.70 1.78
CA SER A 43 12.99 2.89 2.93
C SER A 43 13.94 1.72 3.16
N LYS A 44 14.15 1.32 4.42
CA LYS A 44 14.87 0.09 4.75
C LYS A 44 14.02 -1.13 4.37
N GLY A 45 14.48 -1.90 3.40
CA GLY A 45 13.84 -3.14 2.96
C GLY A 45 14.39 -4.36 3.69
N THR A 46 13.81 -5.53 3.41
CA THR A 46 14.28 -6.82 3.96
C THR A 46 15.57 -7.32 3.31
N GLN A 47 15.78 -6.99 2.03
CA GLN A 47 16.95 -7.43 1.26
C GLN A 47 18.00 -6.32 1.07
N ALA A 48 17.57 -5.07 1.02
CA ALA A 48 18.44 -3.94 0.75
C ALA A 48 17.93 -2.68 1.46
N ASP A 49 18.86 -1.80 1.82
CA ASP A 49 18.57 -0.50 2.38
C ASP A 49 18.40 0.53 1.25
N GLY A 50 17.19 1.08 1.09
CA GLY A 50 16.87 2.10 0.09
C GLY A 50 17.74 3.35 0.17
N HIS A 51 18.27 3.66 1.36
CA HIS A 51 19.14 4.81 1.59
C HIS A 51 20.44 4.74 0.78
N GLN A 52 20.93 3.52 0.49
CA GLN A 52 22.14 3.31 -0.30
C GLN A 52 21.98 3.75 -1.77
N PHE A 53 20.73 3.93 -2.24
CA PHE A 53 20.44 4.29 -3.63
C PHE A 53 19.99 5.74 -3.81
N ILE A 54 20.09 6.58 -2.76
CA ILE A 54 19.73 8.01 -2.83
C ILE A 54 20.55 8.71 -3.93
N GLN A 55 21.86 8.47 -3.98
CA GLN A 55 22.75 9.08 -4.98
C GLN A 55 22.33 8.72 -6.40
N MET A 56 22.03 7.44 -6.65
CA MET A 56 21.53 6.96 -7.94
C MET A 56 20.19 7.61 -8.33
N ALA A 57 19.28 7.82 -7.37
CA ALA A 57 18.01 8.49 -7.62
C ALA A 57 18.21 9.97 -8.00
N ILE A 58 19.15 10.66 -7.35
CA ILE A 58 19.52 12.04 -7.67
C ILE A 58 20.11 12.13 -9.08
N GLU A 59 21.03 11.23 -9.43
CA GLU A 59 21.64 11.17 -10.77
C GLU A 59 20.61 10.95 -11.88
N LYS A 60 19.53 10.23 -11.57
CA LYS A 60 18.38 10.04 -12.47
C LYS A 60 17.40 11.21 -12.52
N GLY A 61 17.65 12.28 -11.76
CA GLY A 61 16.85 13.49 -11.78
C GLY A 61 15.70 13.52 -10.78
N ALA A 62 15.79 12.78 -9.67
CA ALA A 62 14.86 12.99 -8.56
C ALA A 62 14.92 14.45 -8.09
N VAL A 63 13.77 15.05 -7.77
CA VAL A 63 13.67 16.43 -7.28
C VAL A 63 13.50 16.51 -5.77
N ALA A 64 13.20 15.38 -5.14
CA ALA A 64 13.08 15.25 -3.71
C ALA A 64 13.39 13.83 -3.24
N ILE A 65 13.90 13.73 -2.02
CA ILE A 65 14.18 12.50 -1.29
C ILE A 65 13.35 12.49 -0.01
N VAL A 66 12.68 11.37 0.23
CA VAL A 66 12.03 11.06 1.51
C VAL A 66 12.78 9.90 2.14
N CYS A 67 13.29 10.04 3.37
CA CYS A 67 14.09 9.01 4.02
C CYS A 67 13.93 9.00 5.54
N GLU A 68 14.41 7.94 6.21
CA GLU A 68 14.40 7.82 7.67
C GLU A 68 15.64 8.44 8.28
N ASP A 69 16.80 8.10 7.72
CA ASP A 69 18.08 8.63 8.15
C ASP A 69 18.51 9.76 7.21
N SER A 70 18.73 10.95 7.78
CA SER A 70 19.22 12.09 7.00
C SER A 70 20.63 11.79 6.49
N PRO A 71 20.88 11.80 5.17
CA PRO A 71 22.24 11.70 4.63
C PRO A 71 23.08 12.91 5.04
N ALA A 72 24.40 12.72 5.15
CA ALA A 72 25.33 13.76 5.57
C ALA A 72 25.44 14.92 4.57
N MET A 73 25.29 14.62 3.27
CA MET A 73 25.31 15.61 2.19
C MET A 73 24.23 15.30 1.16
N ILE A 74 23.46 16.32 0.78
CA ILE A 74 22.48 16.32 -0.31
C ILE A 74 22.72 17.59 -1.12
N PRO A 75 22.66 17.57 -2.46
CA PRO A 75 22.78 18.78 -3.26
C PRO A 75 21.67 19.79 -2.94
N ASP A 76 22.00 21.10 -2.87
CA ASP A 76 21.05 22.19 -2.53
C ASP A 76 19.76 22.21 -3.40
N ALA A 77 19.86 21.68 -4.61
CA ALA A 77 18.73 21.60 -5.54
C ALA A 77 17.65 20.57 -5.14
N ILE A 78 17.95 19.63 -4.25
CA ILE A 78 17.09 18.49 -3.90
C ILE A 78 16.29 18.78 -2.63
N THR A 79 14.98 18.59 -2.65
CA THR A 79 14.19 18.71 -1.41
C THR A 79 14.45 17.49 -0.53
N LEU A 80 14.86 17.69 0.73
CA LEU A 80 15.08 16.59 1.68
C LEU A 80 13.98 16.59 2.74
N ILE A 81 13.29 15.46 2.84
CA ILE A 81 12.21 15.23 3.80
C ILE A 81 12.58 14.01 4.63
N VAL A 82 12.62 14.18 5.94
CA VAL A 82 12.95 13.11 6.89
C VAL A 82 11.69 12.69 7.62
N THR A 83 11.43 11.39 7.74
CA THR A 83 10.25 10.82 8.40
C THR A 83 10.68 9.69 9.32
N PRO A 84 10.02 9.46 10.47
CA PRO A 84 10.34 8.32 11.31
C PRO A 84 9.96 6.96 10.68
N ASP A 85 9.14 6.94 9.62
CA ASP A 85 8.70 5.71 8.95
C ASP A 85 8.51 5.94 7.45
N ALA A 86 9.48 5.48 6.65
CA ALA A 86 9.44 5.66 5.20
C ALA A 86 8.41 4.75 4.51
N HIS A 87 8.03 3.62 5.12
CA HIS A 87 7.00 2.71 4.57
C HIS A 87 5.60 3.34 4.70
N LEU A 88 5.30 3.94 5.85
CA LEU A 88 4.07 4.71 6.04
C LEU A 88 4.04 5.93 5.11
N ALA A 89 5.16 6.66 4.99
CA ALA A 89 5.26 7.79 4.07
C ALA A 89 4.97 7.36 2.62
N LEU A 90 5.56 6.25 2.15
CA LEU A 90 5.30 5.70 0.82
C LEU A 90 3.80 5.43 0.60
N ALA A 91 3.14 4.81 1.59
CA ALA A 91 1.73 4.46 1.49
C ALA A 91 0.82 5.70 1.41
N CYS A 92 1.03 6.67 2.29
CA CYS A 92 0.29 7.93 2.27
C CYS A 92 0.55 8.74 1.00
N MET A 93 1.82 8.84 0.57
CA MET A 93 2.20 9.53 -0.66
C MET A 93 1.59 8.90 -1.90
N ALA A 94 1.52 7.56 -1.96
CA ALA A 94 0.85 6.86 -3.06
C ALA A 94 -0.65 7.19 -3.10
N GLY A 95 -1.33 7.17 -1.95
CA GLY A 95 -2.73 7.60 -1.87
C GLY A 95 -2.94 9.03 -2.39
N ASN A 96 -2.11 9.98 -1.95
CA ASN A 96 -2.17 11.37 -2.40
C ASN A 96 -1.83 11.51 -3.91
N TRP A 97 -0.86 10.74 -4.40
CA TRP A 97 -0.44 10.77 -5.81
C TRP A 97 -1.56 10.30 -6.76
N PHE A 98 -2.33 9.30 -6.35
CA PHE A 98 -3.45 8.75 -7.15
C PHE A 98 -4.83 9.32 -6.77
N ASP A 99 -4.89 10.39 -5.97
CA ASP A 99 -6.13 11.06 -5.56
C ASP A 99 -7.12 10.13 -4.81
N HIS A 100 -6.56 9.36 -3.87
CA HIS A 100 -7.26 8.46 -2.94
C HIS A 100 -8.31 7.56 -3.61
N PRO A 101 -7.91 6.68 -4.54
CA PRO A 101 -8.86 5.90 -5.33
C PRO A 101 -9.72 4.95 -4.48
N SER A 102 -9.20 4.46 -3.35
CA SER A 102 -9.96 3.62 -2.42
C SER A 102 -11.20 4.30 -1.85
N GLN A 103 -11.23 5.62 -1.73
CA GLN A 103 -12.40 6.36 -1.24
C GLN A 103 -13.57 6.36 -2.25
N LYS A 104 -13.30 6.02 -3.51
CA LYS A 104 -14.27 5.96 -4.60
C LYS A 104 -14.74 4.53 -4.89
N LEU A 105 -14.29 3.56 -4.08
CA LEU A 105 -14.59 2.13 -4.22
C LEU A 105 -15.16 1.60 -2.91
N LYS A 106 -16.08 0.64 -2.99
CA LYS A 106 -16.43 -0.22 -1.85
C LYS A 106 -15.35 -1.29 -1.70
N LEU A 107 -14.21 -0.88 -1.13
CA LEU A 107 -13.02 -1.71 -0.97
C LEU A 107 -13.17 -2.69 0.21
N THR A 108 -13.13 -4.00 -0.06
CA THR A 108 -13.18 -5.04 0.97
C THR A 108 -11.86 -5.79 1.03
N GLY A 109 -11.25 -5.86 2.21
CA GLY A 109 -10.01 -6.60 2.44
C GLY A 109 -10.25 -7.96 3.08
N VAL A 110 -9.60 -9.00 2.56
CA VAL A 110 -9.66 -10.35 3.12
C VAL A 110 -8.31 -10.74 3.70
N THR A 111 -8.26 -11.05 4.99
CA THR A 111 -7.05 -11.53 5.67
C THR A 111 -7.28 -12.85 6.39
N GLY A 112 -6.18 -13.51 6.74
CA GLY A 112 -6.13 -14.83 7.36
C GLY A 112 -4.99 -15.67 6.80
N THR A 113 -4.75 -16.85 7.35
CA THR A 113 -3.74 -17.77 6.84
C THR A 113 -4.23 -18.37 5.52
N ASN A 114 -5.37 -19.05 5.54
CA ASN A 114 -5.93 -19.74 4.37
C ASN A 114 -7.26 -19.13 3.92
N GLY A 115 -7.57 -19.27 2.62
CA GLY A 115 -8.89 -18.92 2.07
C GLY A 115 -9.06 -17.48 1.59
N LYS A 116 -8.04 -16.62 1.73
CA LYS A 116 -8.05 -15.22 1.22
C LYS A 116 -8.39 -15.17 -0.28
N THR A 117 -7.62 -15.88 -1.10
CA THR A 117 -7.83 -15.98 -2.56
C THR A 117 -9.23 -16.50 -2.89
N THR A 118 -9.68 -17.57 -2.24
CA THR A 118 -11.00 -18.15 -2.47
C THR A 118 -12.11 -17.14 -2.21
N ILE A 119 -12.10 -16.49 -1.05
CA ILE A 119 -13.15 -15.54 -0.66
C ILE A 119 -13.11 -14.28 -1.53
N ALA A 120 -11.94 -13.68 -1.75
CA ALA A 120 -11.82 -12.49 -2.61
C ALA A 120 -12.30 -12.79 -4.04
N THR A 121 -11.97 -13.96 -4.58
CA THR A 121 -12.40 -14.38 -5.92
C THR A 121 -13.90 -14.68 -5.97
N MET A 122 -14.46 -15.34 -4.95
CA MET A 122 -15.90 -15.61 -4.87
C MET A 122 -16.70 -14.32 -4.78
N LEU A 123 -16.25 -13.34 -3.98
CA LEU A 123 -16.88 -12.03 -3.89
C LEU A 123 -16.85 -11.29 -5.22
N TYR A 124 -15.69 -11.24 -5.89
CA TYR A 124 -15.55 -10.65 -7.22
C TYR A 124 -16.53 -11.28 -8.22
N LYS A 125 -16.56 -12.62 -8.31
CA LYS A 125 -17.44 -13.34 -9.25
C LYS A 125 -18.92 -13.12 -8.94
N LEU A 126 -19.30 -13.15 -7.66
CA LEU A 126 -20.67 -12.93 -7.23
C LEU A 126 -21.13 -11.52 -7.60
N PHE A 127 -20.35 -10.49 -7.30
CA PHE A 127 -20.75 -9.11 -7.57
C PHE A 127 -20.76 -8.80 -9.07
N GLU A 128 -19.84 -9.35 -9.85
CA GLU A 128 -19.91 -9.30 -11.32
C GLU A 128 -21.19 -9.98 -11.84
N SER A 129 -21.59 -11.14 -11.29
CA SER A 129 -22.84 -11.80 -11.70
C SER A 129 -24.11 -11.04 -11.32
N LEU A 130 -24.03 -10.17 -10.31
CA LEU A 130 -25.10 -9.26 -9.91
C LEU A 130 -25.14 -7.99 -10.77
N GLY A 131 -24.24 -7.86 -11.75
CA GLY A 131 -24.18 -6.73 -12.68
C GLY A 131 -23.32 -5.55 -12.23
N TYR A 132 -22.59 -5.67 -11.12
CA TYR A 132 -21.64 -4.64 -10.69
C TYR A 132 -20.30 -4.76 -11.41
N ARG A 133 -19.64 -3.63 -11.62
CA ARG A 133 -18.26 -3.62 -12.12
C ARG A 133 -17.30 -3.71 -10.93
N CYS A 134 -16.43 -4.71 -10.94
CA CYS A 134 -15.61 -5.06 -9.80
C CYS A 134 -14.11 -5.08 -10.11
N GLY A 135 -13.30 -4.81 -9.10
CA GLY A 135 -11.88 -5.09 -9.09
C GLY A 135 -11.54 -6.31 -8.24
N LEU A 136 -10.49 -7.03 -8.62
CA LEU A 136 -9.88 -8.08 -7.80
C LEU A 136 -8.37 -7.84 -7.71
N LEU A 137 -7.81 -7.80 -6.50
CA LEU A 137 -6.36 -7.87 -6.30
C LEU A 137 -6.04 -9.13 -5.49
N SER A 138 -5.35 -10.07 -6.12
CA SER A 138 -5.24 -11.45 -5.63
C SER A 138 -3.90 -12.06 -6.03
N THR A 139 -3.53 -13.14 -5.34
CA THR A 139 -2.27 -13.87 -5.54
C THR A 139 -2.14 -14.45 -6.94
N VAL A 140 -3.25 -14.91 -7.54
CA VAL A 140 -3.24 -15.58 -8.84
C VAL A 140 -3.19 -14.56 -9.98
N GLU A 141 -4.08 -13.58 -9.94
CA GLU A 141 -4.18 -12.53 -10.94
C GLU A 141 -4.90 -11.32 -10.34
N ASN A 142 -4.60 -10.15 -10.89
CA ASN A 142 -5.38 -8.96 -10.66
C ASN A 142 -6.42 -8.81 -11.78
N ARG A 143 -7.57 -8.25 -11.48
CA ARG A 143 -8.61 -7.94 -12.48
C ARG A 143 -9.13 -6.54 -12.31
N ILE A 144 -9.23 -5.84 -13.43
CA ILE A 144 -9.93 -4.56 -13.55
C ILE A 144 -11.16 -4.81 -14.40
N HIS A 145 -12.29 -5.06 -13.73
CA HIS A 145 -13.45 -5.66 -14.38
C HIS A 145 -13.01 -6.93 -15.15
N GLN A 146 -13.37 -7.09 -16.41
CA GLN A 146 -12.99 -8.26 -17.22
C GLN A 146 -11.53 -8.29 -17.67
N LYS A 147 -10.75 -7.20 -17.49
CA LYS A 147 -9.35 -7.15 -17.90
C LYS A 147 -8.47 -7.85 -16.86
N VAL A 148 -7.77 -8.90 -17.29
CA VAL A 148 -6.78 -9.63 -16.47
C VAL A 148 -5.44 -8.91 -16.51
N ILE A 149 -4.80 -8.80 -15.35
CA ILE A 149 -3.46 -8.24 -15.15
C ILE A 149 -2.66 -9.25 -14.33
N SER A 150 -1.43 -9.53 -14.76
CA SER A 150 -0.55 -10.44 -14.02
C SER A 150 -0.27 -9.92 -12.61
N ALA A 151 -0.41 -10.80 -11.61
CA ALA A 151 -0.10 -10.49 -10.23
C ALA A 151 1.39 -10.74 -9.95
N THR A 152 2.05 -9.78 -9.32
CA THR A 152 3.45 -9.91 -8.88
C THR A 152 3.57 -10.34 -7.42
N HIS A 153 2.55 -10.05 -6.61
CA HIS A 153 2.49 -10.31 -5.17
C HIS A 153 1.03 -10.50 -4.74
N THR A 154 0.78 -11.23 -3.65
CA THR A 154 -0.57 -11.32 -3.03
C THR A 154 -1.16 -9.94 -2.70
N THR A 155 -0.33 -9.05 -2.17
CA THR A 155 -0.70 -7.64 -1.95
C THR A 155 0.41 -6.77 -2.56
N PRO A 156 0.14 -6.01 -3.63
CA PRO A 156 1.12 -5.13 -4.28
C PRO A 156 1.76 -4.09 -3.34
N ASP A 157 2.86 -3.47 -3.77
CA ASP A 157 3.41 -2.29 -3.10
C ASP A 157 2.44 -1.10 -3.17
N PRO A 158 2.57 -0.07 -2.30
CA PRO A 158 1.60 1.02 -2.25
C PRO A 158 1.39 1.77 -3.56
N ILE A 159 2.44 1.94 -4.38
CA ILE A 159 2.34 2.67 -5.65
C ILE A 159 1.51 1.83 -6.62
N GLN A 160 1.88 0.56 -6.82
CA GLN A 160 1.15 -0.34 -7.72
C GLN A 160 -0.29 -0.56 -7.24
N LEU A 161 -0.50 -0.71 -5.93
CA LEU A 161 -1.81 -0.89 -5.32
C LEU A 161 -2.73 0.30 -5.63
N ASN A 162 -2.29 1.53 -5.35
CA ASN A 162 -3.08 2.72 -5.65
C ASN A 162 -3.25 2.95 -7.16
N ALA A 163 -2.26 2.63 -7.99
CA ALA A 163 -2.38 2.69 -9.45
C ALA A 163 -3.50 1.78 -9.97
N LEU A 164 -3.52 0.51 -9.52
CA LEU A 164 -4.55 -0.46 -9.90
C LEU A 164 -5.94 -0.03 -9.43
N LEU A 165 -6.06 0.47 -8.19
CA LEU A 165 -7.33 1.00 -7.69
C LEU A 165 -7.79 2.23 -8.50
N ALA A 166 -6.88 3.12 -8.90
CA ALA A 166 -7.22 4.28 -9.74
C ALA A 166 -7.68 3.85 -11.13
N GLU A 167 -7.05 2.82 -11.72
CA GLU A 167 -7.51 2.22 -12.97
C GLU A 167 -8.89 1.56 -12.83
N MET A 168 -9.20 0.92 -11.69
CA MET A 168 -10.54 0.40 -11.39
C MET A 168 -11.58 1.51 -11.32
N VAL A 169 -11.28 2.62 -10.64
CA VAL A 169 -12.15 3.80 -10.60
C VAL A 169 -12.38 4.35 -12.01
N LYS A 170 -11.32 4.48 -12.82
CA LYS A 170 -11.42 4.93 -14.21
C LYS A 170 -12.24 3.98 -15.07
N ALA A 171 -12.14 2.68 -14.81
CA ALA A 171 -12.96 1.65 -15.44
C ALA A 171 -14.40 1.62 -14.91
N GLY A 172 -14.78 2.49 -13.97
CA GLY A 172 -16.14 2.56 -13.44
C GLY A 172 -16.50 1.39 -12.55
N CYS A 173 -15.53 0.77 -11.87
CA CYS A 173 -15.81 -0.22 -10.85
C CYS A 173 -16.43 0.43 -9.61
N ASP A 174 -17.43 -0.22 -9.02
CA ASP A 174 -18.08 0.17 -7.76
C ASP A 174 -17.44 -0.54 -6.55
N TYR A 175 -16.99 -1.77 -6.77
CA TYR A 175 -16.43 -2.65 -5.72
C TYR A 175 -14.99 -3.05 -6.07
N ALA A 176 -14.19 -3.29 -5.04
CA ALA A 176 -12.90 -3.94 -5.19
C ALA A 176 -12.67 -4.90 -4.02
N PHE A 177 -12.25 -6.13 -4.33
CA PHE A 177 -11.94 -7.16 -3.35
C PHE A 177 -10.44 -7.43 -3.38
N ILE A 178 -9.78 -7.32 -2.23
CA ILE A 178 -8.32 -7.45 -2.18
C ILE A 178 -7.88 -8.44 -1.10
N GLU A 179 -6.83 -9.20 -1.39
CA GLU A 179 -6.13 -9.97 -0.39
C GLU A 179 -5.20 -9.06 0.45
N VAL A 180 -5.37 -9.08 1.77
CA VAL A 180 -4.52 -8.36 2.73
C VAL A 180 -3.64 -9.37 3.45
N SER A 181 -2.42 -9.55 2.95
CA SER A 181 -1.41 -10.40 3.60
C SER A 181 -0.91 -9.77 4.91
N SER A 182 -0.44 -10.60 5.85
CA SER A 182 0.17 -10.09 7.09
C SER A 182 1.43 -9.26 6.83
N HIS A 183 2.22 -9.64 5.83
CA HIS A 183 3.36 -8.86 5.35
C HIS A 183 2.93 -7.46 4.92
N ALA A 184 1.81 -7.35 4.19
CA ALA A 184 1.29 -6.05 3.75
C ALA A 184 0.83 -5.17 4.91
N ALA A 185 0.25 -5.76 5.95
CA ALA A 185 -0.14 -5.01 7.15
C ALA A 185 1.09 -4.47 7.89
N VAL A 186 2.11 -5.31 8.12
CA VAL A 186 3.35 -4.89 8.82
C VAL A 186 4.15 -3.87 8.00
N GLN A 187 4.23 -4.03 6.69
CA GLN A 187 4.97 -3.12 5.80
C GLN A 187 4.15 -1.90 5.37
N HIS A 188 3.03 -1.63 6.05
CA HIS A 188 2.15 -0.50 5.75
C HIS A 188 1.65 -0.43 4.29
N ARG A 189 1.65 -1.53 3.53
CA ARG A 189 1.29 -1.50 2.09
C ARG A 189 -0.13 -1.04 1.84
N VAL A 190 -1.02 -1.34 2.78
CA VAL A 190 -2.44 -0.98 2.75
C VAL A 190 -2.75 0.25 3.61
N ALA A 191 -1.74 0.90 4.20
CA ALA A 191 -1.95 2.09 5.00
C ALA A 191 -2.50 3.25 4.13
N GLY A 192 -3.37 4.07 4.72
CA GLY A 192 -4.03 5.17 4.01
C GLY A 192 -5.13 4.75 3.02
N LEU A 193 -5.36 3.45 2.82
CA LEU A 193 -6.54 2.99 2.07
C LEU A 193 -7.79 3.02 2.94
N GLN A 194 -8.91 3.47 2.35
CA GLN A 194 -10.20 3.43 3.02
C GLN A 194 -10.92 2.13 2.65
N PHE A 195 -11.13 1.26 3.64
CA PHE A 195 -11.89 0.02 3.49
C PHE A 195 -13.35 0.23 3.88
N ALA A 196 -14.25 -0.35 3.09
CA ALA A 196 -15.66 -0.51 3.44
C ALA A 196 -15.87 -1.68 4.42
N GLY A 197 -14.95 -2.65 4.45
CA GLY A 197 -14.96 -3.71 5.43
C GLY A 197 -13.76 -4.65 5.35
N GLY A 198 -13.59 -5.43 6.42
CA GLY A 198 -12.56 -6.45 6.55
C GLY A 198 -13.17 -7.83 6.84
N ILE A 199 -12.56 -8.86 6.29
CA ILE A 199 -12.94 -10.26 6.49
C ILE A 199 -11.76 -11.04 7.06
N PHE A 200 -11.95 -11.70 8.20
CA PHE A 200 -10.98 -12.61 8.80
C PHE A 200 -11.42 -14.06 8.58
N THR A 201 -10.54 -14.87 8.00
CA THR A 201 -10.85 -16.27 7.65
C THR A 201 -10.46 -17.25 8.75
N ASN A 202 -9.17 -17.35 9.06
CA ASN A 202 -8.57 -18.22 10.07
C ASN A 202 -7.12 -17.80 10.33
N LEU A 203 -6.55 -18.31 11.42
CA LEU A 203 -5.14 -18.15 11.77
C LEU A 203 -4.54 -19.47 12.25
N THR A 204 -3.79 -20.12 11.36
CA THR A 204 -2.97 -21.30 11.67
C THR A 204 -1.47 -20.97 11.65
N HIS A 205 -0.62 -21.87 12.14
CA HIS A 205 0.83 -21.71 12.13
C HIS A 205 1.36 -21.59 10.70
N ASP A 206 1.85 -20.40 10.35
CA ASP A 206 2.41 -20.07 9.04
C ASP A 206 3.25 -18.77 9.17
N HIS A 207 4.14 -18.50 8.22
CA HIS A 207 4.95 -17.26 8.13
C HIS A 207 5.78 -16.90 9.38
N LEU A 208 6.18 -17.88 10.19
CA LEU A 208 6.96 -17.65 11.41
C LEU A 208 8.44 -17.31 11.13
N ASP A 209 8.93 -17.62 9.92
CA ASP A 209 10.20 -17.14 9.39
C ASP A 209 10.25 -15.59 9.34
N TYR A 210 9.11 -14.95 9.03
CA TYR A 210 8.98 -13.50 9.02
C TYR A 210 8.55 -12.94 10.39
N HIS A 211 7.45 -13.45 10.96
CA HIS A 211 6.83 -12.89 12.17
C HIS A 211 7.55 -13.27 13.46
N LYS A 212 8.45 -14.27 13.42
CA LYS A 212 9.19 -14.86 14.57
C LYS A 212 8.31 -15.56 15.61
N THR A 213 7.14 -15.01 15.94
CA THR A 213 6.20 -15.56 16.91
C THR A 213 4.77 -15.54 16.38
N PHE A 214 3.94 -16.46 16.88
CA PHE A 214 2.51 -16.50 16.57
C PHE A 214 1.77 -15.24 17.05
N ALA A 215 2.21 -14.66 18.18
CA ALA A 215 1.63 -13.43 18.73
C ALA A 215 1.84 -12.23 17.81
N GLU A 216 3.04 -12.06 17.24
CA GLU A 216 3.29 -11.00 16.26
C GLU A 216 2.52 -11.25 14.95
N TYR A 217 2.37 -12.51 14.53
CA TYR A 217 1.54 -12.84 13.36
C TYR A 217 0.05 -12.50 13.57
N LEU A 218 -0.49 -12.81 14.74
CA LEU A 218 -1.86 -12.41 15.14
C LEU A 218 -1.98 -10.89 15.18
N LYS A 219 -1.05 -10.20 15.84
CA LYS A 219 -1.01 -8.74 15.96
C LYS A 219 -0.97 -8.05 14.59
N ALA A 220 -0.21 -8.59 13.63
CA ALA A 220 -0.17 -8.08 12.27
C ALA A 220 -1.55 -8.11 11.59
N LYS A 221 -2.31 -9.22 11.72
CA LYS A 221 -3.66 -9.31 11.15
C LYS A 221 -4.66 -8.47 11.92
N LYS A 222 -4.58 -8.44 13.24
CA LYS A 222 -5.42 -7.59 14.09
C LYS A 222 -5.22 -6.12 13.76
N GLY A 223 -3.99 -5.69 13.48
CA GLY A 223 -3.67 -4.32 13.06
C GLY A 223 -4.43 -3.86 11.81
N PHE A 224 -4.77 -4.77 10.89
CA PHE A 224 -5.65 -4.44 9.77
C PHE A 224 -7.07 -4.09 10.24
N PHE A 225 -7.63 -4.83 11.19
CA PHE A 225 -8.96 -4.54 11.78
C PHE A 225 -8.95 -3.30 12.66
N ASP A 226 -7.89 -3.11 13.46
CA ASP A 226 -7.72 -1.92 14.31
C ASP A 226 -7.65 -0.63 13.49
N ALA A 227 -7.18 -0.72 12.24
CA ALA A 227 -7.11 0.40 11.30
C ALA A 227 -8.41 0.65 10.51
N LEU A 228 -9.43 -0.22 10.63
CA LEU A 228 -10.70 -0.01 9.93
C LEU A 228 -11.44 1.20 10.49
N PRO A 229 -12.06 2.05 9.64
CA PRO A 229 -12.89 3.14 10.12
C PRO A 229 -14.13 2.59 10.84
N LYS A 230 -14.70 3.35 11.78
CA LYS A 230 -15.90 2.94 12.53
C LYS A 230 -17.12 2.62 11.66
N THR A 231 -17.15 3.13 10.43
CA THR A 231 -18.21 2.87 9.45
C THR A 231 -18.01 1.58 8.67
N ALA A 232 -16.83 0.95 8.75
CA ALA A 232 -16.55 -0.30 8.06
C ALA A 232 -17.13 -1.49 8.82
N PHE A 233 -17.60 -2.49 8.08
CA PHE A 233 -17.98 -3.76 8.68
C PHE A 233 -16.74 -4.62 8.97
N ALA A 234 -16.84 -5.47 9.99
CA ALA A 234 -15.87 -6.51 10.27
C ALA A 234 -16.59 -7.87 10.30
N LEU A 235 -16.17 -8.79 9.44
CA LEU A 235 -16.64 -10.17 9.43
C LEU A 235 -15.53 -11.08 9.95
N ILE A 236 -15.82 -11.81 11.02
CA ILE A 236 -14.89 -12.71 11.67
C ILE A 236 -15.44 -14.13 11.65
N ASN A 237 -14.56 -15.10 11.41
CA ASN A 237 -14.92 -16.51 11.53
C ASN A 237 -14.94 -16.94 13.00
N ALA A 238 -16.12 -17.25 13.54
CA ALA A 238 -16.30 -17.70 14.92
C ALA A 238 -15.76 -19.11 15.18
N ASP A 239 -15.53 -19.92 14.14
CA ASP A 239 -14.95 -21.26 14.27
C ASP A 239 -13.45 -21.21 14.59
N ASP A 240 -12.79 -20.08 14.34
CA ASP A 240 -11.39 -19.86 14.70
C ASP A 240 -11.31 -19.19 16.08
N LYS A 241 -10.58 -19.82 17.02
CA LYS A 241 -10.38 -19.30 18.38
C LYS A 241 -9.77 -17.89 18.43
N ASN A 242 -9.08 -17.46 17.37
CA ASN A 242 -8.47 -16.13 17.28
C ASN A 242 -9.43 -15.10 16.66
N GLY A 243 -10.64 -15.49 16.22
CA GLY A 243 -11.57 -14.59 15.54
C GLY A 243 -12.12 -13.47 16.42
N GLY A 244 -12.25 -13.70 17.73
CA GLY A 244 -12.76 -12.72 18.69
C GLY A 244 -11.70 -11.86 19.40
N VAL A 245 -10.42 -11.93 18.96
CA VAL A 245 -9.26 -11.34 19.64
C VAL A 245 -8.75 -10.09 18.93
#